data_AF-A0A2V6BSA7-F1
#
_entry.id   AF-A0A2V6BSA7-F1
#
_cell.length_a   1.000
_cell.length_b   1.000
_cell.length_c   1.000
_cell.angle_alpha   90.00
_cell.angle_beta   90.00
_cell.angle_gamma   90.00
#
_symmetry.space_group_name_H-M   'P 1'
#
loop_
_entity.id
_entity.type
_entity.pdbx_description
1 polymer ?
#
loop_
_entity_poly.entity_id
_entity_poly.type
_entity_poly.pdbx_seq_one_letter_code
_entity_poly.pdbx_strand_id
1 'polypeptide(L)'
;AVCFFGHTHIQCAFIRDERARRTQQEQIHVEFGKKYFVNAGSVGQPRDGDWRAAYCIYHADENLIEQRRVRYAIDKARKKIIAAGLPRLLADRLALGR
;
A
#
# COMPACT_ATOMS: atom_id res chain seq x y z
N ALA A 1 -12.97 -5.65 -14.58
CA ALA A 1 -12.68 -4.19 -14.51
C ALA A 1 -11.90 -3.88 -13.25
N VAL A 2 -10.92 -2.97 -13.32
CA VAL A 2 -10.01 -2.64 -12.20
C VAL A 2 -10.12 -1.16 -11.87
N CYS A 3 -10.17 -0.83 -10.58
CA CYS A 3 -10.08 0.53 -10.07
C CYS A 3 -9.00 0.60 -8.99
N PHE A 4 -8.04 1.49 -9.18
CA PHE A 4 -6.97 1.76 -8.21
C PHE A 4 -7.34 2.96 -7.34
N PHE A 5 -7.02 2.89 -6.06
CA PHE A 5 -7.23 3.98 -5.11
C PHE A 5 -6.10 4.05 -4.08
N GLY A 6 -6.11 5.12 -3.29
CA GLY A 6 -5.13 5.37 -2.23
C GLY A 6 -5.79 6.00 -1.00
N HIS A 7 -5.23 7.11 -0.52
CA HIS A 7 -5.73 7.94 0.60
C HIS A 7 -5.66 7.29 2.00
N THR A 8 -6.03 6.02 2.14
CA THR A 8 -6.08 5.33 3.45
C THR A 8 -4.70 4.97 4.00
N HIS A 9 -3.70 4.84 3.10
CA HIS A 9 -2.35 4.35 3.39
C HIS A 9 -2.29 2.89 3.87
N ILE A 10 -3.34 2.10 3.63
CA ILE A 10 -3.43 0.68 3.99
C ILE A 10 -3.47 -0.12 2.69
N GLN A 11 -2.46 -0.97 2.47
CA GLN A 11 -2.42 -1.82 1.29
C GLN A 11 -3.48 -2.92 1.40
N CYS A 12 -4.37 -2.99 0.42
CA CYS A 12 -5.42 -4.00 0.39
C CYS A 12 -6.03 -4.12 -1.00
N ALA A 13 -6.69 -5.24 -1.26
CA ALA A 13 -7.51 -5.39 -2.46
C ALA A 13 -8.84 -6.04 -2.12
N PHE A 14 -9.86 -5.65 -2.88
CA PHE A 14 -11.19 -6.25 -2.84
C PHE A 14 -11.52 -6.81 -4.21
N ILE A 15 -12.09 -8.02 -4.21
CA ILE A 15 -12.57 -8.69 -5.40
C ILE A 15 -14.08 -8.81 -5.26
N ARG A 16 -14.81 -8.43 -6.31
CA ARG A 16 -16.26 -8.55 -6.38
C ARG A 16 -16.66 -9.38 -7.60
N ASP A 17 -17.31 -10.49 -7.32
CA ASP A 17 -18.13 -11.27 -8.25
C ASP A 17 -19.60 -11.05 -7.89
N GLU A 18 -20.29 -12.06 -7.37
CA GLU A 18 -21.61 -11.95 -6.74
C GLU A 18 -21.52 -11.24 -5.39
N ARG A 19 -20.40 -11.40 -4.66
CA ARG A 19 -20.15 -10.76 -3.37
C ARG A 19 -18.80 -10.07 -3.35
N ALA A 20 -18.67 -9.04 -2.51
CA ALA A 20 -17.39 -8.37 -2.29
C ALA A 20 -16.63 -9.07 -1.16
N ARG A 21 -15.35 -9.37 -1.39
CA ARG A 21 -14.45 -9.92 -0.37
C ARG A 21 -13.09 -9.23 -0.42
N ARG A 22 -12.46 -9.09 0.74
CA ARG A 22 -11.06 -8.65 0.83
C ARG A 22 -10.13 -9.81 0.50
N THR A 23 -9.01 -9.55 -0.15
CA THR A 23 -7.92 -10.51 -0.35
C THR A 23 -6.63 -10.00 0.30
N GLN A 24 -5.79 -10.94 0.76
CA GLN A 24 -4.44 -10.71 1.26
C GLN A 24 -3.37 -11.21 0.29
N GLN A 25 -3.75 -11.67 -0.90
CA GLN A 25 -2.82 -12.19 -1.90
C GLN A 25 -1.91 -11.08 -2.42
N GLU A 26 -0.60 -11.35 -2.46
CA GLU A 26 0.36 -10.43 -3.07
C GLU A 26 0.20 -10.38 -4.58
N GLN A 27 -0.10 -11.51 -5.22
CA GLN A 27 -0.37 -11.61 -6.66
C GLN A 27 -1.86 -11.82 -6.90
N ILE A 28 -2.46 -10.95 -7.72
CA ILE A 28 -3.88 -10.94 -8.02
C ILE A 28 -4.05 -10.99 -9.53
N HIS A 29 -4.49 -12.14 -10.04
CA HIS A 29 -4.90 -12.25 -11.44
C HIS A 29 -6.28 -11.60 -11.63
N VAL A 30 -6.36 -10.74 -12.64
CA VAL A 30 -7.56 -10.01 -13.04
C VAL A 30 -8.33 -10.87 -14.04
N GLU A 31 -9.45 -11.40 -13.60
CA GLU A 31 -10.31 -12.28 -14.37
C GLU A 31 -11.46 -11.49 -15.00
N PHE A 32 -11.88 -11.91 -16.20
CA PHE A 32 -13.07 -11.38 -16.84
C PHE A 32 -14.32 -11.65 -15.99
N GLY A 33 -15.30 -10.74 -16.04
CA GLY A 33 -16.53 -10.82 -15.24
C GLY A 33 -16.39 -10.39 -13.77
N LYS A 34 -15.18 -10.24 -13.24
CA LYS A 34 -14.93 -9.75 -11.86
C LYS A 34 -14.58 -8.27 -11.83
N LYS A 35 -14.84 -7.63 -10.68
CA LYS A 35 -14.46 -6.24 -10.39
C LYS A 35 -13.41 -6.21 -9.27
N TYR A 36 -12.39 -5.38 -9.46
CA TYR A 36 -11.26 -5.27 -8.55
C TYR A 36 -11.15 -3.83 -8.05
N PHE A 37 -11.03 -3.67 -6.73
CA PHE A 37 -10.78 -2.37 -6.09
C PHE A 37 -9.51 -2.47 -5.26
N VAL A 38 -8.45 -1.83 -5.72
CA VAL A 38 -7.07 -2.12 -5.31
C VAL A 38 -6.44 -0.87 -4.70
N ASN A 39 -5.99 -0.98 -3.45
CA ASN A 39 -5.24 0.04 -2.75
C ASN A 39 -3.76 -0.31 -2.75
N ALA A 40 -2.94 0.51 -3.42
CA ALA A 40 -1.49 0.30 -3.48
C ALA A 40 -0.80 0.48 -2.12
N GLY A 41 -1.48 1.07 -1.13
CA GLY A 41 -0.93 1.46 0.16
C GLY A 41 -0.32 2.86 0.12
N SER A 42 0.76 3.06 0.86
CA SER A 42 1.50 4.33 0.87
C SER A 42 2.99 4.08 0.80
N VAL A 43 3.67 4.85 -0.07
CA VAL A 43 5.12 4.83 -0.18
C VAL A 43 5.76 5.53 1.03
N GLY A 44 5.21 6.66 1.46
CA GLY A 44 5.85 7.54 2.44
C GLY A 44 5.35 7.37 3.88
N GLN A 45 4.12 6.90 4.08
CA GLN A 45 3.54 6.78 5.42
C GLN A 45 2.51 5.63 5.50
N PRO A 46 2.91 4.35 5.38
CA PRO A 46 2.00 3.22 5.62
C PRO A 46 1.27 3.33 6.96
N ARG A 47 0.02 2.86 7.02
CA ARG A 47 -0.84 2.94 8.22
C ARG A 47 -1.41 1.59 8.68
N ASP A 48 -0.77 0.50 8.28
CA ASP A 48 -1.21 -0.86 8.55
C ASP A 48 -0.28 -1.64 9.48
N GLY A 49 0.61 -0.96 10.20
CA GLY A 49 1.55 -1.59 11.13
C GLY A 49 2.82 -2.14 10.48
N ASP A 50 2.91 -2.12 9.15
CA ASP A 50 4.15 -2.42 8.42
C ASP A 50 4.76 -1.12 7.86
N TRP A 51 5.89 -0.71 8.44
CA TRP A 51 6.57 0.53 8.07
C TRP A 51 7.17 0.51 6.67
N ARG A 52 7.32 -0.66 6.02
CA ARG A 52 7.89 -0.76 4.67
C ARG A 52 7.02 0.01 3.68
N ALA A 53 7.67 0.73 2.76
CA ALA A 53 6.99 1.44 1.70
C ALA A 53 6.17 0.46 0.85
N ALA A 54 4.89 0.78 0.63
CA ALA A 54 3.95 -0.05 -0.10
C ALA A 54 3.64 0.54 -1.47
N TYR A 55 3.59 -0.31 -2.48
CA TYR A 55 3.17 0.01 -3.84
C TYR A 55 2.65 -1.25 -4.54
N CYS A 56 2.15 -1.13 -5.76
CA CYS A 56 1.85 -2.28 -6.59
C CYS A 56 2.38 -2.09 -8.02
N ILE A 57 2.62 -3.21 -8.70
CA ILE A 57 2.93 -3.27 -10.13
C ILE A 57 1.70 -3.84 -10.82
N TYR A 58 1.23 -3.20 -11.89
CA TYR A 58 0.16 -3.73 -12.72
C TYR A 58 0.73 -4.14 -14.08
N HIS A 59 0.83 -5.44 -14.30
CA HIS A 59 1.20 -6.07 -15.57
C HIS A 59 -0.06 -6.14 -16.44
N ALA A 60 -0.27 -5.10 -17.26
CA ALA A 60 -1.49 -4.97 -18.06
C ALA A 60 -1.66 -6.12 -19.05
N ASP A 61 -0.58 -6.54 -19.72
CA ASP A 61 -0.60 -7.61 -20.73
C ASP A 61 -0.89 -8.99 -20.11
N GLU A 62 -0.45 -9.22 -18.87
CA GLU A 62 -0.61 -10.48 -18.14
C GLU A 62 -1.88 -10.50 -17.26
N ASN A 63 -2.62 -9.39 -17.21
CA ASN A 63 -3.73 -9.19 -16.28
C ASN A 63 -3.34 -9.53 -14.82
N LEU A 64 -2.16 -9.10 -14.38
CA LEU A 64 -1.62 -9.43 -13.06
C LEU A 64 -1.32 -8.15 -12.27
N ILE A 65 -1.81 -8.10 -11.03
CA ILE A 65 -1.46 -7.06 -10.06
C ILE A 65 -0.58 -7.69 -8.99
N GLU A 66 0.61 -7.12 -8.79
CA GLU A 66 1.55 -7.54 -7.76
C GLU A 66 1.69 -6.47 -6.69
N GLN A 67 1.30 -6.79 -5.47
CA GLN A 67 1.46 -5.96 -4.28
C GLN A 67 2.88 -6.14 -3.73
N ARG A 68 3.59 -5.04 -3.51
CA ARG A 68 4.97 -5.05 -3.06
C ARG A 68 5.18 -4.18 -1.83
N ARG A 69 6.19 -4.56 -1.05
CA ARG A 69 6.72 -3.84 0.11
C ARG A 69 8.23 -3.76 -0.02
N VAL A 70 8.82 -2.59 0.23
CA VAL A 70 10.26 -2.42 0.20
C VAL A 70 10.77 -1.70 1.44
N ARG A 71 11.90 -2.17 1.98
CA ARG A 71 12.60 -1.51 3.08
C ARG A 71 13.25 -0.22 2.58
N TYR A 72 13.18 0.82 3.38
CA TYR A 72 13.93 2.06 3.16
C TYR A 72 14.66 2.46 4.46
N ALA A 73 15.57 3.43 4.36
CA ALA A 73 16.33 3.93 5.50
C ALA A 73 15.45 4.77 6.44
N ILE A 74 14.61 4.10 7.23
CA ILE A 74 13.60 4.72 8.09
C ILE A 74 14.19 5.72 9.08
N ASP A 75 15.32 5.40 9.70
CA ASP A 75 15.98 6.31 10.63
C ASP A 75 16.49 7.58 9.94
N LYS A 76 16.92 7.48 8.67
CA LYS A 76 17.30 8.68 7.88
C LYS A 76 16.08 9.56 7.63
N ALA A 77 14.93 8.98 7.29
CA ALA A 77 13.69 9.74 7.10
C ALA A 77 13.22 10.42 8.39
N ARG A 78 13.24 9.69 9.52
CA ARG A 78 12.89 10.20 10.85
C ARG A 78 13.79 11.37 11.27
N LYS A 79 15.11 11.23 11.11
CA LYS A 79 16.07 12.29 11.41
C LYS A 79 15.81 13.56 10.60
N LYS A 80 15.44 13.43 9.32
CA LYS A 80 15.09 14.60 8.48
C LYS A 80 13.86 15.33 9.00
N ILE A 81 12.82 14.61 9.44
CA ILE A 81 11.61 15.23 10.03
C ILE A 81 11.97 16.03 11.29
N ILE A 82 12.78 15.46 12.18
CA ILE A 82 13.21 16.11 13.42
C ILE A 82 14.09 17.34 13.11
N ALA A 83 15.06 17.20 12.20
CA ALA A 83 15.95 18.29 11.80
C ALA A 83 15.20 19.45 11.14
N ALA A 84 14.06 19.19 10.50
CA ALA A 84 13.18 20.21 9.93
C ALA A 84 12.30 20.92 10.98
N GLY A 85 12.44 20.59 12.28
CA GLY A 85 11.64 21.20 13.36
C GLY A 85 10.19 20.73 13.41
N LEU A 86 9.84 19.67 12.69
CA LEU A 86 8.48 19.14 12.67
C LEU A 86 8.17 18.35 13.96
N PRO A 87 6.88 18.22 14.34
CA PRO A 87 6.50 17.47 15.53
C PRO A 87 7.08 16.06 15.54
N ARG A 88 7.73 15.69 16.65
CA ARG A 88 8.42 14.41 16.83
C ARG A 88 7.52 13.20 16.55
N LEU A 89 6.22 13.30 16.85
CA LEU A 89 5.20 12.30 16.54
C LEU A 89 5.17 11.90 15.05
N LEU A 90 5.44 12.82 14.14
CA LEU A 90 5.47 12.55 12.70
C LEU A 90 6.64 11.64 12.29
N ALA A 91 7.76 11.71 13.02
CA ALA A 91 8.89 10.81 12.84
C ALA A 91 8.62 9.46 13.49
N ASP A 92 8.08 9.43 14.70
CA ASP A 92 7.89 8.19 15.44
C ASP A 92 6.82 7.29 14.80
N ARG A 93 5.76 7.87 14.24
CA ARG A 93 4.71 7.11 13.55
C ARG A 93 5.20 6.36 12.30
N LEU A 94 6.29 6.82 11.66
CA LEU A 94 6.88 6.09 10.54
C LEU A 94 7.36 4.70 10.97
N ALA A 95 8.04 4.62 12.11
CA ALA A 95 8.57 3.35 12.63
C ALA A 95 7.47 2.38 13.06
N LEU A 96 6.31 2.92 13.45
CA LEU A 96 5.13 2.16 13.83
C LEU A 96 4.27 1.75 12.63
N GLY A 97 4.48 2.34 11.45
CA GLY A 97 3.57 2.18 10.31
C GLY A 97 2.18 2.75 10.62
N ARG A 98 2.09 4.00 11.10
CA ARG A 98 0.85 4.72 11.46
C ARG A 98 0.83 6.19 11.00
#